data_AF-A0A7V5K7B6-F1
#
_entry.id   AF-A0A7V5K7B6-F1
#
_cell.length_a   1.000
_cell.length_b   1.000
_cell.length_c   1.000
_cell.angle_alpha   90.00
_cell.angle_beta   90.00
_cell.angle_gamma   90.00
#
_symmetry.space_group_name_H-M   'P 1'
#
loop_
_entity.id
_entity.type
_entity.pdbx_description
1 polymer ?
#
loop_
_entity_poly.entity_id
_entity_poly.type
_entity_poly.pdbx_seq_one_letter_code
_entity_poly.pdbx_strand_id
1 'polypeptide(L)'
;MIGKRNFLSAKLLLLFLGFFIFLAPLTQADYCGDINKDGDINILDIVELINYKYKGGPEPTPLVIADADHSGEINILDIVCIINFKYKNGPKPDCFLYDYTAIRGECQSGLRAKGEPTTTYRLTPDDCLDEPDGDNYMYVEMIDGDLHVFHINAYYNCCLEYRVEFVIDGNNIFAYEYDDGEWCHCDCYFNLESVLYGLPLLEYAPYTVTLFGIDGEPVGTDTVEPGDFDFMSLFKDGHDIIVRHYNSWYNCCLDYQIDYSISENEIIIYEYDVGEPCDCICFFDLETIIHNLPNGEYLVTLIDIYGDTVGSKSIEIYAGFELAEYNQSGCYDEASGSISYTYLFGNLTMQHRDAYFNCGAEDQIVIEFEQIGNILRFYEINTSDTPAFCMCYFELSATVYDIPPGEYVAEIYAVDYPGEPPRLVDRREIILE
;
A
#
# COMPACT_ATOMS: atom_id res chain seq x y z
N MET A 1 -80.98 40.81 0.18
CA MET A 1 -80.24 39.63 -0.33
C MET A 1 -79.16 39.31 0.70
N ILE A 2 -79.50 38.70 1.84
CA ILE A 2 -79.42 37.25 2.13
C ILE A 2 -78.15 36.61 1.55
N GLY A 3 -77.20 36.28 2.43
CA GLY A 3 -76.00 35.52 2.05
C GLY A 3 -74.96 35.30 3.17
N LYS A 4 -75.41 34.89 4.36
CA LYS A 4 -74.73 34.09 5.42
C LYS A 4 -73.23 34.33 5.79
N ARG A 5 -73.05 34.71 7.06
CA ARG A 5 -71.89 34.39 7.94
C ARG A 5 -71.62 32.87 8.03
N ASN A 6 -70.36 32.49 8.31
CA ASN A 6 -69.87 31.39 9.19
C ASN A 6 -68.31 31.37 9.07
N PHE A 7 -67.48 31.76 10.04
CA PHE A 7 -67.08 31.05 11.27
C PHE A 7 -66.88 29.53 11.10
N LEU A 8 -65.66 29.10 10.75
CA LEU A 8 -65.06 27.78 11.01
C LEU A 8 -63.53 27.95 10.93
N SER A 9 -62.84 28.05 12.07
CA SER A 9 -62.23 26.92 12.81
C SER A 9 -60.88 26.50 12.22
N ALA A 10 -59.81 26.93 12.88
CA ALA A 10 -58.55 26.19 12.90
C ALA A 10 -58.82 24.72 13.28
N LYS A 11 -58.02 23.79 12.73
CA LYS A 11 -58.18 22.32 12.73
C LYS A 11 -59.15 21.79 11.66
N LEU A 12 -58.61 21.50 10.48
CA LEU A 12 -58.66 20.18 9.82
C LEU A 12 -58.13 20.31 8.37
N LEU A 13 -56.81 20.24 8.20
CA LEU A 13 -56.18 19.89 6.91
C LEU A 13 -55.01 18.95 7.20
N LEU A 14 -55.35 17.75 7.69
CA LEU A 14 -54.48 16.59 7.83
C LEU A 14 -55.09 15.53 6.92
N LEU A 15 -54.55 15.36 5.71
CA LEU A 15 -54.52 14.12 4.91
C LEU A 15 -54.10 14.44 3.47
N PHE A 16 -53.12 13.65 2.99
CA PHE A 16 -52.54 13.57 1.64
C PHE A 16 -51.39 14.50 1.27
N LEU A 17 -50.20 14.13 1.73
CA LEU A 17 -49.00 13.82 0.92
C LEU A 17 -47.91 13.52 1.96
N GLY A 18 -47.80 12.27 2.39
CA GLY A 18 -47.03 11.33 1.59
C GLY A 18 -45.66 11.27 2.26
N PHE A 19 -45.55 10.31 3.15
CA PHE A 19 -44.36 9.87 3.86
C PHE A 19 -43.23 9.63 2.83
N PHE A 20 -42.44 10.66 2.53
CA PHE A 20 -41.12 10.45 1.96
C PHE A 20 -40.21 10.13 3.15
N ILE A 21 -40.16 8.85 3.49
CA ILE A 21 -38.92 8.30 4.03
C ILE A 21 -37.88 8.66 2.96
N PHE A 22 -36.94 9.52 3.32
CA PHE A 22 -35.68 9.61 2.62
C PHE A 22 -35.05 8.22 2.76
N LEU A 23 -35.24 7.36 1.76
CA LEU A 23 -34.33 6.26 1.52
C LEU A 23 -33.05 6.94 1.04
N ALA A 24 -32.15 7.23 1.98
CA ALA A 24 -30.75 7.31 1.64
C ALA A 24 -30.40 5.99 0.95
N PRO A 25 -29.74 5.98 -0.22
CA PRO A 25 -29.19 4.75 -0.75
C PRO A 25 -28.20 4.23 0.29
N LEU A 26 -28.46 3.03 0.82
CA LEU A 26 -27.53 2.32 1.70
C LEU A 26 -26.23 2.12 0.91
N THR A 27 -25.10 2.57 1.46
CA THR A 27 -23.78 2.40 0.86
C THR A 27 -23.29 0.97 1.10
N GLN A 28 -22.40 0.45 0.26
CA GLN A 28 -21.83 -0.91 0.34
C GLN A 28 -21.24 -1.25 1.73
N ALA A 29 -20.81 -0.23 2.48
CA ALA A 29 -20.29 -0.29 3.84
C ALA A 29 -21.28 -0.84 4.91
N ASP A 30 -22.58 -0.81 4.61
CA ASP A 30 -23.62 -1.24 5.57
C ASP A 30 -23.85 -2.76 5.56
N TYR A 31 -23.30 -3.50 4.60
CA TYR A 31 -23.55 -4.95 4.44
C TYR A 31 -22.37 -5.85 4.81
N CYS A 32 -21.25 -5.30 5.28
CA CYS A 32 -20.09 -6.10 5.65
C CYS A 32 -20.42 -7.04 6.83
N GLY A 33 -20.29 -8.35 6.62
CA GLY A 33 -20.70 -9.38 7.57
C GLY A 33 -22.21 -9.67 7.63
N ASP A 34 -23.05 -8.97 6.84
CA ASP A 34 -24.49 -9.26 6.64
C ASP A 34 -24.66 -10.14 5.40
N ILE A 35 -24.27 -11.41 5.55
CA ILE A 35 -24.12 -12.38 4.48
C ILE A 35 -25.47 -12.71 3.83
N ASN A 36 -26.55 -12.72 4.62
CA ASN A 36 -27.89 -13.02 4.13
C ASN A 36 -28.66 -11.78 3.65
N LYS A 37 -28.10 -10.57 3.85
CA LYS A 37 -28.64 -9.26 3.47
C LYS A 37 -29.99 -8.94 4.07
N ASP A 38 -30.25 -9.39 5.29
CA ASP A 38 -31.47 -9.07 6.01
C ASP A 38 -31.37 -7.73 6.77
N GLY A 39 -30.19 -7.10 6.76
CA GLY A 39 -29.89 -5.82 7.38
C GLY A 39 -29.38 -5.95 8.82
N ASP A 40 -29.21 -7.16 9.36
CA ASP A 40 -28.80 -7.41 10.73
C ASP A 40 -27.68 -8.46 10.82
N ILE A 41 -26.45 -8.05 11.13
CA ILE A 41 -25.35 -9.01 11.39
C ILE A 41 -25.65 -9.86 12.64
N ASN A 42 -25.85 -11.16 12.46
CA ASN A 42 -26.26 -12.10 13.51
C ASN A 42 -25.77 -13.56 13.26
N ILE A 43 -26.36 -14.54 13.97
CA ILE A 43 -25.96 -15.96 13.85
C ILE A 43 -26.32 -16.57 12.50
N LEU A 44 -27.32 -16.02 11.80
CA LEU A 44 -27.75 -16.50 10.49
C LEU A 44 -26.69 -16.21 9.43
N ASP A 45 -25.98 -15.09 9.52
CA ASP A 45 -24.86 -14.74 8.65
C ASP A 45 -23.68 -15.71 8.79
N ILE A 46 -23.35 -16.05 10.03
CA ILE A 46 -22.33 -17.06 10.35
C ILE A 46 -22.72 -18.42 9.76
N VAL A 47 -23.99 -18.81 9.87
CA VAL A 47 -24.48 -20.07 9.30
C VAL A 47 -24.39 -20.06 7.78
N GLU A 48 -24.72 -18.95 7.15
CA GLU A 48 -24.66 -18.80 5.69
C GLU A 48 -23.22 -18.85 5.18
N LEU A 49 -22.29 -18.18 5.86
CA LEU A 49 -20.87 -18.21 5.55
C LEU A 49 -20.27 -19.62 5.71
N ILE A 50 -20.65 -20.35 6.76
CA ILE A 50 -20.27 -21.76 6.94
C ILE A 50 -20.84 -22.64 5.82
N ASN A 51 -22.09 -22.38 5.42
CA ASN A 51 -22.73 -23.17 4.37
C ASN A 51 -22.02 -22.96 3.04
N TYR A 52 -21.73 -21.71 2.67
CA TYR A 52 -20.93 -21.36 1.50
C TYR A 52 -19.55 -22.02 1.55
N LYS A 53 -18.74 -21.72 2.57
CA LYS A 53 -17.32 -22.12 2.58
C LYS A 53 -17.11 -23.62 2.84
N TYR A 54 -17.96 -24.28 3.62
CA TYR A 54 -17.69 -25.64 4.12
C TYR A 54 -18.77 -26.68 3.78
N LYS A 55 -19.90 -26.29 3.18
CA LYS A 55 -21.00 -27.23 2.88
C LYS A 55 -21.56 -27.12 1.46
N GLY A 56 -20.90 -26.38 0.57
CA GLY A 56 -21.33 -26.22 -0.82
C GLY A 56 -22.64 -25.45 -0.98
N GLY A 57 -22.91 -24.52 -0.07
CA GLY A 57 -24.01 -23.56 -0.16
C GLY A 57 -23.79 -22.52 -1.27
N PRO A 58 -24.82 -21.71 -1.57
CA PRO A 58 -24.71 -20.64 -2.57
C PRO A 58 -23.69 -19.59 -2.15
N GLU A 59 -23.07 -18.95 -3.15
CA GLU A 59 -22.09 -17.88 -2.95
C GLU A 59 -22.75 -16.58 -2.47
N PRO A 60 -22.23 -15.93 -1.41
CA PRO A 60 -22.64 -14.59 -1.02
C PRO A 60 -22.45 -13.63 -2.19
N THR A 61 -23.45 -12.82 -2.49
CA THR A 61 -23.37 -11.84 -3.60
C THR A 61 -23.65 -10.47 -3.01
N PRO A 62 -22.74 -9.47 -3.02
CA PRO A 62 -21.38 -9.56 -3.55
C PRO A 62 -20.47 -10.36 -2.60
N LEU A 63 -19.52 -11.10 -3.17
CA LEU A 63 -18.65 -12.01 -2.44
C LEU A 63 -17.86 -11.32 -1.32
N VAL A 64 -17.46 -10.07 -1.56
CA VAL A 64 -16.66 -9.26 -0.63
C VAL A 64 -17.28 -9.13 0.77
N ILE A 65 -18.61 -9.15 0.92
CA ILE A 65 -19.24 -9.02 2.26
C ILE A 65 -18.93 -10.18 3.20
N ALA A 66 -18.38 -11.27 2.66
CA ALA A 66 -17.99 -12.47 3.37
C ALA A 66 -16.54 -12.48 3.87
N ASP A 67 -15.71 -11.54 3.39
CA ASP A 67 -14.36 -11.27 3.89
C ASP A 67 -14.48 -10.24 5.01
N ALA A 68 -14.93 -10.70 6.17
CA ALA A 68 -15.32 -9.86 7.30
C ALA A 68 -14.13 -9.32 8.11
N ASP A 69 -12.94 -9.88 7.90
CA ASP A 69 -11.71 -9.40 8.51
C ASP A 69 -10.74 -8.73 7.53
N HIS A 70 -11.18 -8.49 6.29
CA HIS A 70 -10.40 -7.82 5.23
C HIS A 70 -9.05 -8.52 5.04
N SER A 71 -9.05 -9.84 4.96
CA SER A 71 -7.83 -10.61 4.72
C SER A 71 -7.57 -10.86 3.24
N GLY A 72 -8.54 -10.58 2.37
CA GLY A 72 -8.54 -10.99 0.97
C GLY A 72 -8.89 -12.46 0.77
N GLU A 73 -9.14 -13.21 1.85
CA GLU A 73 -9.47 -14.63 1.83
C GLU A 73 -10.71 -14.95 2.67
N ILE A 74 -11.77 -15.45 2.04
CA ILE A 74 -12.94 -15.92 2.79
C ILE A 74 -12.64 -17.28 3.43
N ASN A 75 -12.45 -17.34 4.75
CA ASN A 75 -12.14 -18.53 5.51
C ASN A 75 -12.82 -18.56 6.92
N ILE A 76 -12.22 -19.25 7.89
CA ILE A 76 -12.78 -19.38 9.25
C ILE A 76 -12.56 -18.12 10.09
N LEU A 77 -11.60 -17.27 9.73
CA LEU A 77 -11.26 -16.05 10.45
C LEU A 77 -12.34 -14.98 10.28
N ASP A 78 -13.00 -14.90 9.13
CA ASP A 78 -14.21 -14.09 8.91
C ASP A 78 -15.35 -14.44 9.85
N ILE A 79 -15.58 -15.75 10.02
CA ILE A 79 -16.59 -16.28 10.94
C ILE A 79 -16.23 -15.88 12.38
N VAL A 80 -14.94 -15.93 12.73
CA VAL A 80 -14.46 -15.50 14.06
C VAL A 80 -14.61 -13.99 14.23
N CYS A 81 -14.38 -13.19 13.18
CA CYS A 81 -14.59 -11.74 13.17
C CYS A 81 -16.06 -11.40 13.48
N ILE A 82 -17.01 -11.99 12.76
CA ILE A 82 -18.46 -11.77 12.97
C ILE A 82 -18.88 -12.20 14.38
N ILE A 83 -18.34 -13.32 14.91
CA ILE A 83 -18.60 -13.76 16.29
C ILE A 83 -18.07 -12.76 17.32
N ASN A 84 -16.85 -12.26 17.13
CA ASN A 84 -16.21 -11.35 18.07
C ASN A 84 -16.94 -10.00 18.08
N PHE A 85 -17.31 -9.48 16.91
CA PHE A 85 -18.15 -8.29 16.78
C PHE A 85 -19.48 -8.46 17.52
N LYS A 86 -20.25 -9.50 17.16
CA LYS A 86 -21.63 -9.63 17.64
C LYS A 86 -21.74 -10.06 19.10
N TYR A 87 -20.80 -10.87 19.59
CA TYR A 87 -20.94 -11.54 20.90
C TYR A 87 -19.81 -11.24 21.89
N LYS A 88 -18.75 -10.52 21.49
CA LYS A 88 -17.59 -10.25 22.38
C LYS A 88 -17.08 -8.81 22.36
N ASN A 89 -17.88 -7.85 21.88
CA ASN A 89 -17.50 -6.42 21.77
C ASN A 89 -16.22 -6.19 20.93
N GLY A 90 -15.98 -7.04 19.93
CA GLY A 90 -14.92 -6.83 18.94
C GLY A 90 -15.24 -5.69 17.96
N PRO A 91 -14.27 -5.30 17.12
CA PRO A 91 -14.48 -4.30 16.07
C PRO A 91 -15.57 -4.73 15.09
N LYS A 92 -16.21 -3.76 14.40
CA LYS A 92 -17.17 -4.06 13.32
C LYS A 92 -16.41 -4.78 12.19
N PRO A 93 -17.03 -5.76 11.50
CA PRO A 93 -16.49 -6.33 10.29
C PRO A 93 -16.05 -5.26 9.30
N ASP A 94 -14.89 -5.49 8.69
CA ASP A 94 -14.34 -4.70 7.61
C ASP A 94 -14.23 -5.62 6.39
N CYS A 95 -14.88 -5.22 5.31
CA CYS A 95 -14.97 -5.97 4.05
C CYS A 95 -14.66 -5.03 2.89
N PHE A 96 -13.96 -3.92 3.16
CA PHE A 96 -13.47 -3.08 2.09
C PHE A 96 -12.35 -3.83 1.35
N LEU A 97 -12.17 -3.51 0.07
CA LEU A 97 -10.95 -3.87 -0.62
C LEU A 97 -10.01 -2.67 -0.48
N TYR A 98 -8.94 -2.91 0.28
CA TYR A 98 -7.71 -2.13 0.52
C TYR A 98 -7.68 -1.15 1.71
N ASP A 99 -6.89 -1.54 2.72
CA ASP A 99 -6.10 -0.70 3.63
C ASP A 99 -4.63 -1.15 3.49
N TYR A 100 -3.71 -0.25 3.11
CA TYR A 100 -2.28 -0.55 2.90
C TYR A 100 -1.43 0.33 3.83
N THR A 101 -1.16 -0.16 5.05
CA THR A 101 -0.09 0.40 5.88
C THR A 101 1.23 -0.35 5.66
N ALA A 102 2.29 0.42 5.37
CA ALA A 102 3.73 0.09 5.37
C ALA A 102 4.40 -0.12 4.00
N ILE A 103 4.98 0.95 3.43
CA ILE A 103 6.36 0.98 2.90
C ILE A 103 6.95 2.37 3.17
N ARG A 104 8.05 2.43 3.95
CA ARG A 104 8.94 3.59 4.10
C ARG A 104 9.93 3.67 2.94
N GLY A 105 10.25 4.89 2.50
CA GLY A 105 11.32 5.18 1.54
C GLY A 105 11.30 6.64 1.07
N GLU A 106 12.06 7.49 1.77
CA GLU A 106 12.38 8.90 1.47
C GLU A 106 13.23 9.02 0.17
N CYS A 107 13.38 10.10 -0.61
CA CYS A 107 13.12 11.55 -0.49
C CYS A 107 13.28 12.21 -1.90
N GLN A 108 12.35 13.07 -2.35
CA GLN A 108 12.59 14.39 -3.00
C GLN A 108 11.34 14.95 -3.73
N SER A 109 10.83 16.08 -3.21
CA SER A 109 9.97 17.11 -3.83
C SER A 109 8.79 16.65 -4.70
N GLY A 110 7.67 16.35 -4.04
CA GLY A 110 6.34 16.14 -4.61
C GLY A 110 5.50 15.41 -3.57
N LEU A 111 4.50 16.06 -2.97
CA LEU A 111 3.66 15.42 -1.97
C LEU A 111 2.63 14.56 -2.70
N ARG A 112 2.80 13.24 -2.58
CA ARG A 112 1.88 12.24 -3.11
C ARG A 112 0.68 12.09 -2.20
N ALA A 113 -0.50 12.49 -2.65
CA ALA A 113 -1.74 11.90 -2.17
C ALA A 113 -2.01 10.66 -3.02
N LYS A 114 -1.72 9.47 -2.50
CA LYS A 114 -2.14 8.26 -3.23
C LYS A 114 -3.67 8.23 -3.21
N GLY A 115 -4.28 8.32 -4.37
CA GLY A 115 -5.71 8.56 -4.44
C GLY A 115 -6.51 7.35 -3.99
N GLU A 116 -7.11 7.43 -2.82
CA GLU A 116 -8.46 6.89 -2.66
C GLU A 116 -9.43 8.07 -2.71
N PRO A 117 -10.67 7.88 -3.18
CA PRO A 117 -11.72 8.91 -3.15
C PRO A 117 -12.03 9.48 -1.75
N THR A 118 -11.42 8.92 -0.70
CA THR A 118 -11.72 9.19 0.72
C THR A 118 -10.51 9.16 1.66
N THR A 119 -9.27 8.93 1.20
CA THR A 119 -8.11 8.97 2.11
C THR A 119 -7.66 10.40 2.32
N THR A 120 -7.81 10.84 3.57
CA THR A 120 -7.39 12.16 4.02
C THR A 120 -5.90 12.12 4.39
N TYR A 121 -5.07 12.77 3.58
CA TYR A 121 -3.64 12.94 3.80
C TYR A 121 -3.38 14.15 4.66
N ARG A 122 -2.81 13.94 5.84
CA ARG A 122 -2.42 15.03 6.73
C ARG A 122 -1.05 15.57 6.33
N LEU A 123 -1.03 16.79 5.83
CA LEU A 123 0.17 17.57 5.57
C LEU A 123 0.46 18.50 6.75
N THR A 124 1.75 18.73 7.00
CA THR A 124 2.24 19.54 8.11
C THR A 124 2.95 20.79 7.59
N PRO A 125 3.23 21.78 8.46
CA PRO A 125 4.01 22.95 8.07
C PRO A 125 5.42 22.64 7.54
N ASP A 126 5.98 21.46 7.84
CA ASP A 126 7.29 21.04 7.33
C ASP A 126 7.23 20.62 5.84
N ASP A 127 6.03 20.33 5.33
CA ASP A 127 5.77 19.97 3.93
C ASP A 127 5.55 21.20 3.03
N CYS A 128 5.57 22.40 3.62
CA CYS A 128 5.37 23.66 2.91
C CYS A 128 6.53 23.97 1.96
N LEU A 129 6.19 24.37 0.73
CA LEU A 129 7.14 24.99 -0.17
C LEU A 129 7.35 26.46 0.19
N ASP A 130 8.62 26.90 0.19
CA ASP A 130 8.97 28.32 0.18
C ASP A 130 8.36 28.97 -1.07
N GLU A 131 7.77 30.18 -0.93
CA GLU A 131 7.04 30.93 -1.98
C GLU A 131 7.57 30.65 -3.40
N PRO A 132 6.96 29.70 -4.14
CA PRO A 132 7.56 29.19 -5.35
C PRO A 132 7.42 30.21 -6.47
N ASP A 133 8.47 30.35 -7.29
CA ASP A 133 8.41 31.12 -8.54
C ASP A 133 7.58 30.31 -9.57
N GLY A 134 6.27 30.57 -9.66
CA GLY A 134 5.43 29.91 -10.66
C GLY A 134 3.93 30.22 -10.54
N ASP A 135 3.19 29.90 -11.60
CA ASP A 135 1.73 29.94 -11.59
C ASP A 135 1.17 28.70 -10.86
N ASN A 136 -0.07 28.79 -10.39
CA ASN A 136 -0.85 27.62 -9.98
C ASN A 136 -1.41 26.92 -11.23
N TYR A 137 -1.10 25.63 -11.43
CA TYR A 137 -1.56 24.86 -12.58
C TYR A 137 -1.70 23.36 -12.29
N MET A 138 -2.31 22.64 -13.22
CA MET A 138 -2.42 21.17 -13.17
C MET A 138 -1.97 20.51 -14.48
N TYR A 139 -1.56 19.24 -14.39
CA TYR A 139 -1.34 18.36 -15.54
C TYR A 139 -1.65 16.91 -15.19
N VAL A 140 -1.81 16.05 -16.20
CA VAL A 140 -2.12 14.63 -16.01
C VAL A 140 -1.20 13.70 -16.79
N GLU A 141 -0.95 12.51 -16.23
CA GLU A 141 -0.17 11.45 -16.87
C GLU A 141 -0.78 10.07 -16.56
N MET A 142 -0.65 9.12 -17.51
CA MET A 142 -0.94 7.71 -17.24
C MET A 142 0.36 7.04 -16.79
N ILE A 143 0.36 6.40 -15.62
CA ILE A 143 1.48 5.64 -15.10
C ILE A 143 0.95 4.27 -14.71
N ASP A 144 1.46 3.22 -15.34
CA ASP A 144 1.11 1.82 -15.02
C ASP A 144 -0.40 1.51 -15.02
N GLY A 145 -1.15 2.15 -15.92
CA GLY A 145 -2.60 1.97 -16.06
C GLY A 145 -3.45 2.86 -15.16
N ASP A 146 -2.82 3.67 -14.30
CA ASP A 146 -3.48 4.60 -13.39
C ASP A 146 -3.35 6.04 -13.89
N LEU A 147 -4.38 6.86 -13.64
CA LEU A 147 -4.33 8.30 -13.95
C LEU A 147 -3.75 9.06 -12.78
N HIS A 148 -2.64 9.72 -13.01
CA HIS A 148 -2.03 10.65 -12.07
C HIS A 148 -2.46 12.08 -12.43
N VAL A 149 -2.95 12.82 -11.45
CA VAL A 149 -3.36 14.23 -11.55
C VAL A 149 -2.50 15.05 -10.61
N PHE A 150 -1.71 15.96 -11.18
CA PHE A 150 -0.79 16.81 -10.44
C PHE A 150 -1.36 18.24 -10.33
N HIS A 151 -1.29 18.81 -9.13
CA HIS A 151 -1.61 20.20 -8.82
C HIS A 151 -0.36 20.88 -8.28
N ILE A 152 0.19 21.81 -9.05
CA ILE A 152 1.46 22.47 -8.76
C ILE A 152 1.19 23.86 -8.20
N ASN A 153 1.91 24.20 -7.12
CA ASN A 153 1.79 25.48 -6.40
C ASN A 153 0.38 25.74 -5.83
N ALA A 154 -0.27 24.71 -5.30
CA ALA A 154 -1.55 24.81 -4.61
C ALA A 154 -1.40 25.61 -3.31
N TYR A 155 -2.16 26.70 -3.13
CA TYR A 155 -2.03 27.57 -1.95
C TYR A 155 -3.14 27.29 -0.92
N TYR A 156 -2.81 26.49 0.10
CA TYR A 156 -3.76 25.95 1.08
C TYR A 156 -3.29 26.09 2.53
N ASN A 157 -4.16 25.71 3.47
CA ASN A 157 -3.84 25.74 4.90
C ASN A 157 -2.66 24.81 5.22
N CYS A 158 -1.77 25.21 6.11
CA CYS A 158 -0.59 24.39 6.48
C CYS A 158 -0.92 23.15 7.33
N CYS A 159 -2.16 23.00 7.81
CA CYS A 159 -2.67 21.79 8.49
C CYS A 159 -3.67 21.04 7.62
N LEU A 160 -3.40 21.02 6.31
CA LEU A 160 -4.25 20.44 5.28
C LEU A 160 -4.44 18.93 5.54
N GLU A 161 -5.70 18.51 5.64
CA GLU A 161 -6.12 17.11 5.62
C GLU A 161 -6.76 16.87 4.24
N TYR A 162 -5.89 16.60 3.27
CA TYR A 162 -6.18 16.58 1.85
C TYR A 162 -6.85 15.29 1.40
N ARG A 163 -7.95 15.38 0.66
CA ARG A 163 -8.49 14.25 -0.12
C ARG A 163 -8.97 14.73 -1.48
N VAL A 164 -9.06 13.79 -2.44
CA VAL A 164 -9.61 14.06 -3.77
C VAL A 164 -10.77 13.12 -4.05
N GLU A 165 -11.89 13.65 -4.53
CA GLU A 165 -13.01 12.86 -5.04
C GLU A 165 -13.00 12.88 -6.58
N PHE A 166 -13.06 11.70 -7.20
CA PHE A 166 -13.14 11.56 -8.65
C PHE A 166 -14.56 11.23 -9.10
N VAL A 167 -15.05 11.96 -10.10
CA VAL A 167 -16.33 11.70 -10.78
C VAL A 167 -16.06 11.42 -12.25
N ILE A 168 -16.49 10.25 -12.73
CA ILE A 168 -16.27 9.80 -14.11
C ILE A 168 -17.60 9.91 -14.88
N ASP A 169 -17.60 10.69 -15.96
CA ASP A 169 -18.71 10.81 -16.92
C ASP A 169 -18.20 10.55 -18.35
N GLY A 170 -18.21 9.28 -18.74
CA GLY A 170 -17.61 8.84 -19.99
C GLY A 170 -16.11 9.14 -20.01
N ASN A 171 -15.67 9.89 -21.02
CA ASN A 171 -14.29 10.33 -21.18
C ASN A 171 -13.94 11.58 -20.36
N ASN A 172 -14.89 12.17 -19.63
CA ASN A 172 -14.60 13.33 -18.77
C ASN A 172 -14.43 12.85 -17.33
N ILE A 173 -13.33 13.27 -16.72
CA ILE A 173 -12.99 12.98 -15.33
C ILE A 173 -12.93 14.31 -14.59
N PHE A 174 -13.63 14.39 -13.48
CA PHE A 174 -13.61 15.57 -12.62
C PHE A 174 -12.97 15.18 -11.29
N ALA A 175 -11.90 15.87 -10.93
CA ALA A 175 -11.18 15.69 -9.66
C ALA A 175 -11.51 16.88 -8.75
N TYR A 176 -12.00 16.61 -7.55
CA TYR A 176 -12.40 17.63 -6.56
C TYR A 176 -11.53 17.52 -5.32
N GLU A 177 -10.75 18.54 -5.03
CA GLU A 177 -9.92 18.60 -3.83
C GLU A 177 -10.72 19.07 -2.61
N TYR A 178 -10.42 18.48 -1.46
CA TYR A 178 -11.01 18.84 -0.17
C TYR A 178 -9.95 18.95 0.92
N ASP A 179 -10.20 19.84 1.87
CA ASP A 179 -9.51 19.92 3.17
C ASP A 179 -10.53 19.54 4.25
N ASP A 180 -10.37 18.38 4.87
CA ASP A 180 -11.18 17.95 6.02
C ASP A 180 -10.55 18.36 7.37
N GLY A 181 -9.44 19.10 7.32
CA GLY A 181 -8.58 19.41 8.46
C GLY A 181 -9.08 20.48 9.39
N GLU A 182 -8.47 20.50 10.57
CA GLU A 182 -8.63 21.63 11.48
C GLU A 182 -7.90 22.86 10.94
N TRP A 183 -8.65 23.95 10.83
CA TRP A 183 -8.07 25.22 10.43
C TRP A 183 -6.96 25.66 11.38
N CYS A 184 -5.77 25.95 10.84
CA CYS A 184 -4.68 26.56 11.59
C CYS A 184 -4.19 27.86 10.94
N HIS A 185 -3.43 28.67 11.70
CA HIS A 185 -3.06 30.04 11.34
C HIS A 185 -1.82 30.11 10.42
N CYS A 186 -1.71 29.24 9.43
CA CYS A 186 -0.77 29.45 8.31
C CYS A 186 -1.35 28.93 6.99
N ASP A 187 -0.88 29.55 5.91
CA ASP A 187 -1.14 29.14 4.53
C ASP A 187 0.22 28.86 3.87
N CYS A 188 0.26 27.85 3.00
CA CYS A 188 1.46 27.33 2.38
C CYS A 188 1.20 26.88 0.94
N TYR A 189 2.28 26.75 0.18
CA TYR A 189 2.26 26.17 -1.15
C TYR A 189 2.56 24.66 -1.10
N PHE A 190 1.81 23.89 -1.89
CA PHE A 190 1.96 22.44 -2.02
C PHE A 190 2.02 22.03 -3.49
N ASN A 191 2.81 21.00 -3.77
CA ASN A 191 2.72 20.24 -5.01
C ASN A 191 2.03 18.93 -4.67
N LEU A 192 0.77 18.80 -5.09
CA LEU A 192 -0.09 17.67 -4.78
C LEU A 192 -0.16 16.75 -6.00
N GLU A 193 -0.17 15.46 -5.77
CA GLU A 193 -0.42 14.42 -6.77
C GLU A 193 -1.59 13.59 -6.26
N SER A 194 -2.58 13.31 -7.10
CA SER A 194 -3.70 12.41 -6.80
C SER A 194 -3.82 11.34 -7.88
N VAL A 195 -4.24 10.13 -7.51
CA VAL A 195 -4.23 8.98 -8.44
C VAL A 195 -5.63 8.38 -8.54
N LEU A 196 -6.13 8.21 -9.76
CA LEU A 196 -7.34 7.44 -10.03
C LEU A 196 -6.93 6.07 -10.58
N TYR A 197 -7.06 5.07 -9.72
CA TYR A 197 -6.72 3.68 -10.02
C TYR A 197 -7.76 3.02 -10.95
N GLY A 198 -7.27 2.18 -11.87
CA GLY A 198 -8.14 1.25 -12.61
C GLY A 198 -9.21 1.94 -13.47
N LEU A 199 -8.80 2.90 -14.30
CA LEU A 199 -9.71 3.66 -15.16
C LEU A 199 -10.47 2.77 -16.16
N PRO A 200 -11.82 2.79 -16.16
CA PRO A 200 -12.61 1.93 -17.04
C PRO A 200 -12.45 2.32 -18.51
N LEU A 201 -11.90 1.40 -19.30
CA LEU A 201 -11.58 1.58 -20.71
C LEU A 201 -12.79 2.01 -21.55
N LEU A 202 -12.72 3.19 -22.15
CA LEU A 202 -13.61 3.63 -23.24
C LEU A 202 -12.80 3.67 -24.55
N GLU A 203 -13.27 2.92 -25.55
CA GLU A 203 -12.71 2.76 -26.91
C GLU A 203 -11.86 3.95 -27.39
N TYR A 204 -10.52 3.84 -27.29
CA TYR A 204 -9.51 4.63 -28.00
C TYR A 204 -9.66 6.16 -27.99
N ALA A 205 -10.28 6.73 -26.97
CA ALA A 205 -10.48 8.17 -26.88
C ALA A 205 -9.80 8.71 -25.62
N PRO A 206 -9.11 9.87 -25.70
CA PRO A 206 -8.44 10.46 -24.55
C PRO A 206 -9.45 10.80 -23.46
N TYR A 207 -9.00 10.70 -22.22
CA TYR A 207 -9.71 11.28 -21.09
C TYR A 207 -9.42 12.78 -21.02
N THR A 208 -10.46 13.56 -20.78
CA THR A 208 -10.34 14.98 -20.42
C THR A 208 -10.51 15.08 -18.91
N VAL A 209 -9.49 15.58 -18.22
CA VAL A 209 -9.46 15.67 -16.77
C VAL A 209 -9.53 17.13 -16.36
N THR A 210 -10.51 17.49 -15.54
CA THR A 210 -10.64 18.83 -14.95
C THR A 210 -10.43 18.74 -13.45
N LEU A 211 -9.47 19.49 -12.93
CA LEU A 211 -9.21 19.61 -11.49
C LEU A 211 -9.90 20.86 -10.92
N PHE A 212 -10.63 20.67 -9.81
CA PHE A 212 -11.19 21.74 -9.00
C PHE A 212 -10.47 21.78 -7.65
N GLY A 213 -10.01 22.99 -7.29
CA GLY A 213 -9.35 23.22 -6.02
C GLY A 213 -10.34 23.19 -4.85
N ILE A 214 -9.81 23.32 -3.63
CA ILE A 214 -10.58 23.28 -2.37
C ILE A 214 -11.64 24.40 -2.26
N ASP A 215 -11.47 25.50 -2.98
CA ASP A 215 -12.45 26.59 -3.09
C ASP A 215 -13.60 26.27 -4.07
N GLY A 216 -13.50 25.16 -4.80
CA GLY A 216 -14.43 24.72 -5.83
C GLY A 216 -14.23 25.38 -7.19
N GLU A 217 -13.20 26.22 -7.36
CA GLU A 217 -12.88 26.82 -8.65
C GLU A 217 -11.96 25.90 -9.47
N PRO A 218 -12.09 25.90 -10.82
CA PRO A 218 -11.26 25.06 -11.67
C PRO A 218 -9.80 25.55 -11.67
N VAL A 219 -8.88 24.66 -11.31
CA VAL A 219 -7.43 24.89 -11.41
C VAL A 219 -7.00 24.80 -12.86
N GLY A 220 -7.51 23.80 -13.59
CA GLY A 220 -7.18 23.60 -14.99
C GLY A 220 -7.90 22.42 -15.62
N THR A 221 -7.59 22.15 -16.88
CA THR A 221 -8.05 20.98 -17.61
C THR A 221 -6.95 20.52 -18.53
N ASP A 222 -6.71 19.22 -18.54
CA ASP A 222 -5.70 18.57 -19.37
C ASP A 222 -6.25 17.24 -19.92
N THR A 223 -5.58 16.67 -20.91
CA THR A 223 -6.02 15.44 -21.58
C THR A 223 -4.95 14.38 -21.52
N VAL A 224 -5.34 13.15 -21.20
CA VAL A 224 -4.45 12.00 -21.25
C VAL A 224 -5.00 10.94 -22.20
N GLU A 225 -4.14 10.38 -23.02
CA GLU A 225 -4.50 9.19 -23.80
C GLU A 225 -4.53 7.99 -22.86
N PRO A 226 -5.53 7.09 -22.93
CA PRO A 226 -5.42 5.80 -22.26
C PRO A 226 -4.11 5.14 -22.72
N GLY A 227 -3.27 4.75 -21.75
CA GLY A 227 -1.98 4.09 -22.03
C GLY A 227 -2.15 2.76 -22.78
N ASP A 228 -1.05 2.04 -23.02
CA ASP A 228 -1.10 0.73 -23.68
C ASP A 228 -2.09 -0.19 -22.94
N PHE A 229 -3.11 -0.65 -23.67
CA PHE A 229 -4.24 -1.46 -23.16
C PHE A 229 -3.82 -2.82 -22.59
N ASP A 230 -2.59 -3.23 -22.90
CA ASP A 230 -1.93 -4.48 -22.55
C ASP A 230 -0.57 -4.05 -21.95
N PHE A 231 -0.39 -4.27 -20.64
CA PHE A 231 0.78 -3.77 -19.92
C PHE A 231 1.20 -4.67 -18.77
N MET A 232 2.47 -4.53 -18.37
CA MET A 232 3.05 -5.27 -17.24
C MET A 232 3.34 -4.41 -16.01
N SER A 233 3.21 -5.02 -14.83
CA SER A 233 3.68 -4.49 -13.55
C SER A 233 4.59 -5.48 -12.84
N LEU A 234 5.53 -4.97 -12.05
CA LEU A 234 6.45 -5.78 -11.25
C LEU A 234 6.27 -5.44 -9.77
N PHE A 235 6.17 -6.48 -8.96
CA PHE A 235 6.21 -6.40 -7.51
C PHE A 235 7.33 -7.32 -7.01
N LYS A 236 7.88 -7.02 -5.84
CA LYS A 236 8.81 -7.90 -5.12
C LYS A 236 8.19 -8.37 -3.83
N ASP A 237 8.51 -9.60 -3.46
CA ASP A 237 8.25 -10.17 -2.15
C ASP A 237 9.53 -10.89 -1.71
N GLY A 238 10.36 -10.19 -0.93
CA GLY A 238 11.72 -10.64 -0.62
C GLY A 238 12.58 -10.87 -1.85
N HIS A 239 12.94 -12.14 -2.08
CA HIS A 239 13.71 -12.61 -3.23
C HIS A 239 12.85 -13.13 -4.38
N ASP A 240 11.53 -13.05 -4.26
CA ASP A 240 10.59 -13.42 -5.31
C ASP A 240 10.15 -12.15 -6.06
N ILE A 241 9.90 -12.29 -7.36
CA ILE A 241 9.22 -11.25 -8.12
C ILE A 241 7.88 -11.75 -8.61
N ILE A 242 6.89 -10.88 -8.50
CA ILE A 242 5.54 -11.10 -9.01
C ILE A 242 5.40 -10.18 -10.22
N VAL A 243 5.24 -10.80 -11.39
CA VAL A 243 5.02 -10.12 -12.66
C VAL A 243 3.55 -10.24 -12.99
N ARG A 244 2.87 -9.11 -13.10
CA ARG A 244 1.46 -9.05 -13.52
C ARG A 244 1.36 -8.52 -14.92
N HIS A 245 0.58 -9.20 -15.75
CA HIS A 245 0.17 -8.78 -17.08
C HIS A 245 -1.30 -8.45 -17.01
N TYR A 246 -1.66 -7.17 -17.17
CA TYR A 246 -3.04 -6.73 -17.10
C TYR A 246 -3.68 -6.63 -18.46
N ASN A 247 -4.97 -7.00 -18.52
CA ASN A 247 -5.82 -6.89 -19.71
C ASN A 247 -5.28 -7.63 -20.95
N SER A 248 -4.73 -8.82 -20.72
CA SER A 248 -4.26 -9.67 -21.79
C SER A 248 -5.40 -10.16 -22.67
N TRP A 249 -5.39 -9.82 -23.97
CA TRP A 249 -6.45 -10.19 -24.92
C TRP A 249 -6.16 -11.58 -25.49
N TYR A 250 -6.81 -12.62 -24.95
CA TYR A 250 -6.62 -14.01 -25.39
C TYR A 250 -7.92 -14.77 -25.65
N ASN A 251 -7.77 -16.00 -26.13
CA ASN A 251 -8.87 -16.93 -26.30
C ASN A 251 -9.49 -17.28 -24.93
N CYS A 252 -10.83 -17.33 -24.81
CA CYS A 252 -11.43 -17.63 -23.49
C CYS A 252 -11.12 -19.02 -22.96
N CYS A 253 -10.65 -19.93 -23.81
CA CYS A 253 -10.22 -21.27 -23.43
C CYS A 253 -8.73 -21.32 -23.08
N LEU A 254 -8.17 -20.20 -22.62
CA LEU A 254 -6.79 -20.05 -22.20
C LEU A 254 -6.37 -21.18 -21.25
N ASP A 255 -5.36 -21.95 -21.67
CA ASP A 255 -4.59 -22.84 -20.80
C ASP A 255 -3.19 -22.24 -20.67
N TYR A 256 -3.06 -21.34 -19.70
CA TYR A 256 -1.91 -20.49 -19.52
C TYR A 256 -0.69 -21.28 -19.03
N GLN A 257 0.42 -21.12 -19.73
CA GLN A 257 1.73 -21.63 -19.34
C GLN A 257 2.77 -20.53 -19.46
N ILE A 258 3.82 -20.67 -18.65
CA ILE A 258 4.92 -19.73 -18.59
C ILE A 258 6.25 -20.46 -18.78
N ASP A 259 7.17 -19.82 -19.47
CA ASP A 259 8.60 -20.15 -19.44
C ASP A 259 9.38 -18.88 -19.13
N TYR A 260 10.57 -19.03 -18.58
CA TYR A 260 11.42 -17.87 -18.34
C TYR A 260 12.90 -18.25 -18.41
N SER A 261 13.71 -17.27 -18.83
CA SER A 261 15.16 -17.39 -18.85
C SER A 261 15.79 -16.27 -18.02
N ILE A 262 16.81 -16.63 -17.24
CA ILE A 262 17.58 -15.69 -16.42
C ILE A 262 19.02 -15.70 -16.92
N SER A 263 19.57 -14.54 -17.29
CA SER A 263 20.96 -14.38 -17.67
C SER A 263 21.58 -13.12 -17.07
N GLU A 264 22.57 -13.30 -16.18
CA GLU A 264 23.22 -12.23 -15.41
C GLU A 264 22.22 -11.33 -14.67
N ASN A 265 21.74 -10.27 -15.34
CA ASN A 265 20.85 -9.25 -14.83
C ASN A 265 19.59 -9.06 -15.72
N GLU A 266 19.30 -10.01 -16.61
CA GLU A 266 18.15 -9.98 -17.50
C GLU A 266 17.25 -11.18 -17.24
N ILE A 267 15.95 -10.91 -17.11
CA ILE A 267 14.89 -11.91 -16.98
C ILE A 267 13.94 -11.72 -18.15
N ILE A 268 13.74 -12.79 -18.94
CA ILE A 268 12.77 -12.78 -20.03
C ILE A 268 11.72 -13.83 -19.73
N ILE A 269 10.46 -13.41 -19.68
CA ILE A 269 9.29 -14.26 -19.41
C ILE A 269 8.52 -14.41 -20.72
N TYR A 270 8.18 -15.65 -21.03
CA TYR A 270 7.42 -16.04 -22.21
C TYR A 270 6.10 -16.65 -21.77
N GLU A 271 5.01 -16.07 -22.26
CA GLU A 271 3.68 -16.58 -22.05
C GLU A 271 3.27 -17.52 -23.19
N TYR A 272 2.53 -18.56 -22.84
CA TYR A 272 2.00 -19.54 -23.77
C TYR A 272 0.54 -19.85 -23.46
N ASP A 273 -0.25 -19.99 -24.51
CA ASP A 273 -1.57 -20.61 -24.45
C ASP A 273 -1.48 -22.00 -25.08
N VAL A 274 -1.63 -23.06 -24.27
CA VAL A 274 -1.69 -24.45 -24.75
C VAL A 274 -3.13 -24.97 -24.85
N GLY A 275 -4.10 -24.06 -24.70
CA GLY A 275 -5.52 -24.35 -24.64
C GLY A 275 -6.09 -24.79 -25.99
N GLU A 276 -7.27 -25.37 -25.94
CA GLU A 276 -8.01 -25.70 -27.16
C GLU A 276 -8.55 -24.41 -27.79
N PRO A 277 -8.52 -24.29 -29.14
CA PRO A 277 -9.02 -23.10 -29.81
C PRO A 277 -10.53 -22.95 -29.58
N CYS A 278 -10.94 -21.78 -29.09
CA CYS A 278 -12.35 -21.41 -28.96
C CYS A 278 -12.70 -20.13 -29.74
N ASP A 279 -13.97 -19.97 -30.08
CA ASP A 279 -14.49 -18.86 -30.89
C ASP A 279 -14.90 -17.65 -30.03
N CYS A 280 -14.12 -17.33 -28.99
CA CYS A 280 -14.35 -16.16 -28.17
C CYS A 280 -13.05 -15.55 -27.66
N ILE A 281 -13.12 -14.28 -27.31
CA ILE A 281 -12.01 -13.49 -26.78
C ILE A 281 -12.41 -13.00 -25.39
N CYS A 282 -11.47 -13.09 -24.46
CA CYS A 282 -11.56 -12.54 -23.12
C CYS A 282 -10.31 -11.72 -22.79
N PHE A 283 -10.47 -10.82 -21.83
CA PHE A 283 -9.36 -10.14 -21.18
C PHE A 283 -9.03 -10.89 -19.89
N PHE A 284 -7.75 -11.12 -19.66
CA PHE A 284 -7.24 -11.79 -18.47
C PHE A 284 -6.18 -10.96 -17.80
N ASP A 285 -6.22 -10.93 -16.47
CA ASP A 285 -5.10 -10.48 -15.66
C ASP A 285 -4.29 -11.73 -15.27
N LEU A 286 -3.06 -11.80 -15.74
CA LEU A 286 -2.17 -12.95 -15.57
C LEU A 286 -1.07 -12.60 -14.58
N GLU A 287 -0.71 -13.57 -13.76
CA GLU A 287 0.32 -13.41 -12.74
C GLU A 287 1.35 -14.52 -12.86
N THR A 288 2.62 -14.12 -12.84
CA THR A 288 3.78 -15.01 -12.84
C THR A 288 4.64 -14.70 -11.65
N ILE A 289 5.05 -15.73 -10.90
CA ILE A 289 5.98 -15.56 -9.78
C ILE A 289 7.30 -16.25 -10.12
N ILE A 290 8.41 -15.52 -10.03
CA ILE A 290 9.77 -16.08 -10.13
C ILE A 290 10.38 -16.07 -8.75
N HIS A 291 10.66 -17.27 -8.24
CA HIS A 291 11.12 -17.45 -6.87
C HIS A 291 12.64 -17.42 -6.72
N ASN A 292 13.11 -16.96 -5.57
CA ASN A 292 14.49 -17.08 -5.07
C ASN A 292 15.54 -16.48 -6.03
N LEU A 293 15.29 -15.29 -6.57
CA LEU A 293 16.27 -14.58 -7.37
C LEU A 293 17.48 -14.19 -6.50
N PRO A 294 18.72 -14.33 -7.02
CA PRO A 294 19.90 -13.79 -6.36
C PRO A 294 19.81 -12.27 -6.14
N ASN A 295 20.65 -11.74 -5.25
CA ASN A 295 20.75 -10.30 -5.09
C ASN A 295 21.26 -9.64 -6.38
N GLY A 296 20.58 -8.58 -6.83
CA GLY A 296 20.94 -7.86 -8.03
C GLY A 296 19.84 -6.96 -8.55
N GLU A 297 20.21 -6.08 -9.47
CA GLU A 297 19.27 -5.33 -10.29
C GLU A 297 18.96 -6.13 -11.57
N TYR A 298 17.68 -6.35 -11.84
CA TYR A 298 17.20 -7.12 -12.99
C TYR A 298 16.37 -6.26 -13.92
N LEU A 299 16.63 -6.35 -15.23
CA LEU A 299 15.70 -5.91 -16.27
C LEU A 299 14.78 -7.08 -16.62
N VAL A 300 13.49 -6.93 -16.33
CA VAL A 300 12.46 -7.95 -16.57
C VAL A 300 11.67 -7.57 -17.81
N THR A 301 11.61 -8.47 -18.79
CA THR A 301 10.87 -8.30 -20.03
C THR A 301 9.81 -9.38 -20.16
N LEU A 302 8.57 -8.97 -20.37
CA LEU A 302 7.44 -9.89 -20.60
C LEU A 302 7.11 -9.95 -22.09
N ILE A 303 7.03 -11.17 -22.62
CA ILE A 303 6.66 -11.46 -24.00
C ILE A 303 5.38 -12.29 -24.00
N ASP A 304 4.37 -11.79 -24.73
CA ASP A 304 3.06 -12.40 -24.83
C ASP A 304 3.04 -13.68 -25.68
N ILE A 305 1.86 -14.31 -25.81
CA ILE A 305 1.69 -15.53 -26.62
C ILE A 305 1.90 -15.33 -28.13
N TYR A 306 1.86 -14.08 -28.61
CA TYR A 306 2.07 -13.72 -30.00
C TYR A 306 3.55 -13.42 -30.30
N GLY A 307 4.38 -13.31 -29.26
CA GLY A 307 5.79 -12.99 -29.33
C GLY A 307 6.07 -11.48 -29.30
N ASP A 308 5.06 -10.66 -28.99
CA ASP A 308 5.18 -9.23 -28.82
C ASP A 308 5.60 -8.88 -27.38
N THR A 309 6.40 -7.83 -27.23
CA THR A 309 6.81 -7.35 -25.89
C THR A 309 5.67 -6.57 -25.26
N VAL A 310 5.15 -7.07 -24.15
CA VAL A 310 4.14 -6.38 -23.31
C VAL A 310 4.79 -5.21 -22.57
N GLY A 311 5.99 -5.43 -22.06
CA GLY A 311 6.76 -4.37 -21.40
C GLY A 311 8.16 -4.81 -21.00
N SER A 312 8.94 -3.85 -20.53
CA SER A 312 10.25 -4.08 -19.95
C SER A 312 10.47 -3.11 -18.79
N LYS A 313 10.72 -3.61 -17.59
CA LYS A 313 10.86 -2.82 -16.35
C LYS A 313 12.02 -3.34 -15.51
N SER A 314 12.72 -2.44 -14.82
CA SER A 314 13.79 -2.81 -13.88
C SER A 314 13.24 -3.06 -12.48
N ILE A 315 13.84 -4.00 -11.74
CA ILE A 315 13.56 -4.25 -10.32
C ILE A 315 14.85 -4.61 -9.57
N GLU A 316 14.95 -4.14 -8.34
CA GLU A 316 16.08 -4.43 -7.44
C GLU A 316 15.70 -5.50 -6.42
N ILE A 317 16.46 -6.59 -6.41
CA ILE A 317 16.34 -7.71 -5.47
C ILE A 317 17.50 -7.63 -4.49
N TYR A 318 17.19 -7.19 -3.28
CA TYR A 318 18.10 -7.14 -2.14
C TYR A 318 17.29 -7.42 -0.88
N ALA A 319 17.89 -8.10 0.10
CA ALA A 319 17.30 -8.26 1.42
C ALA A 319 16.94 -6.89 2.01
N GLY A 320 15.69 -6.74 2.48
CA GLY A 320 15.24 -5.54 3.16
C GLY A 320 15.93 -5.37 4.51
N PHE A 321 16.43 -4.18 4.82
CA PHE A 321 16.99 -3.86 6.13
C PHE A 321 16.14 -2.76 6.77
N GLU A 322 15.43 -3.06 7.86
CA GLU A 322 14.93 -2.02 8.77
C GLU A 322 15.58 -2.17 10.14
N LEU A 323 16.02 -1.06 10.71
CA LEU A 323 16.50 -0.99 12.08
C LEU A 323 15.39 -1.39 13.07
N ALA A 324 15.37 -2.65 13.49
CA ALA A 324 14.50 -3.13 14.54
C ALA A 324 15.10 -2.82 15.92
N GLU A 325 14.66 -1.69 16.48
CA GLU A 325 14.78 -1.29 17.89
C GLU A 325 16.20 -1.08 18.46
N TYR A 326 16.50 0.18 18.75
CA TYR A 326 17.50 0.58 19.75
C TYR A 326 16.86 0.49 21.14
N ASN A 327 17.35 -0.39 22.02
CA ASN A 327 16.95 -0.30 23.43
C ASN A 327 17.70 0.85 24.08
N GLN A 328 16.98 1.97 24.22
CA GLN A 328 17.40 3.28 24.72
C GLN A 328 17.82 3.32 26.20
N SER A 329 18.13 2.16 26.80
CA SER A 329 18.52 2.09 28.20
C SER A 329 19.85 1.39 28.36
N GLY A 330 20.86 2.16 28.75
CA GLY A 330 21.97 1.64 29.54
C GLY A 330 23.33 1.75 28.87
N CYS A 331 24.06 2.82 29.21
CA CYS A 331 25.47 2.65 29.54
C CYS A 331 25.54 1.74 30.78
N TYR A 332 25.76 0.43 30.57
CA TYR A 332 25.89 -0.53 31.66
C TYR A 332 27.33 -0.60 32.18
N ASP A 333 27.49 -0.73 33.49
CA ASP A 333 28.80 -0.84 34.17
C ASP A 333 29.41 -2.26 34.09
N GLU A 334 28.62 -3.26 33.72
CA GLU A 334 29.03 -4.67 33.66
C GLU A 334 28.58 -5.33 32.36
N ALA A 335 29.43 -6.20 31.79
CA ALA A 335 29.08 -7.01 30.63
C ALA A 335 28.06 -8.09 31.04
N SER A 336 26.85 -8.03 30.49
CA SER A 336 25.78 -9.02 30.71
C SER A 336 25.87 -10.22 29.77
N GLY A 337 26.50 -10.02 28.59
CA GLY A 337 27.00 -11.04 27.69
C GLY A 337 25.97 -11.58 26.68
N SER A 338 26.36 -11.48 25.40
CA SER A 338 26.31 -12.48 24.31
C SER A 338 25.73 -11.95 23.00
N ILE A 339 26.31 -12.45 21.90
CA ILE A 339 25.82 -12.26 20.53
C ILE A 339 24.94 -13.44 20.16
N SER A 340 23.74 -13.17 19.68
CA SER A 340 22.77 -14.18 19.26
C SER A 340 22.06 -13.78 17.97
N TYR A 341 21.62 -14.79 17.24
CA TYR A 341 20.87 -14.65 15.99
C TYR A 341 19.57 -15.44 16.13
N THR A 342 18.45 -14.80 15.84
CA THR A 342 17.12 -15.42 15.84
C THR A 342 16.54 -15.29 14.45
N TYR A 343 16.03 -16.39 13.88
CA TYR A 343 15.42 -16.38 12.55
C TYR A 343 13.98 -16.88 12.63
N LEU A 344 13.03 -16.04 12.20
CA LEU A 344 11.60 -16.33 12.23
C LEU A 344 10.92 -15.68 11.03
N PHE A 345 10.22 -16.48 10.23
CA PHE A 345 9.40 -16.00 9.10
C PHE A 345 10.17 -15.10 8.12
N GLY A 346 11.39 -15.49 7.72
CA GLY A 346 12.24 -14.68 6.82
C GLY A 346 13.05 -13.59 7.53
N ASN A 347 12.80 -13.34 8.81
CA ASN A 347 13.41 -12.22 9.54
C ASN A 347 14.56 -12.72 10.42
N LEU A 348 15.78 -12.25 10.14
CA LEU A 348 16.98 -12.48 10.93
C LEU A 348 17.20 -11.33 11.91
N THR A 349 16.99 -11.55 13.20
CA THR A 349 17.35 -10.62 14.26
C THR A 349 18.72 -10.95 14.85
N MET A 350 19.66 -10.02 14.73
CA MET A 350 20.93 -9.99 15.46
C MET A 350 20.73 -9.25 16.78
N GLN A 351 21.19 -9.84 17.89
CA GLN A 351 21.28 -9.17 19.20
C GLN A 351 22.72 -9.23 19.71
N HIS A 352 23.27 -8.11 20.16
CA HIS A 352 24.58 -7.99 20.78
C HIS A 352 24.46 -7.33 22.16
N ARG A 353 24.58 -8.15 23.22
CA ARG A 353 24.39 -7.73 24.62
C ARG A 353 25.72 -7.55 25.34
N ASP A 354 26.50 -6.56 24.90
CA ASP A 354 27.76 -6.07 25.52
C ASP A 354 28.60 -5.26 24.51
N ALA A 355 27.95 -4.52 23.61
CA ALA A 355 28.65 -3.71 22.63
C ALA A 355 29.40 -2.57 23.35
N TYR A 356 30.73 -2.58 23.26
CA TYR A 356 31.57 -1.71 24.07
C TYR A 356 31.95 -0.43 23.31
N PHE A 357 31.28 0.67 23.64
CA PHE A 357 31.44 1.97 22.98
C PHE A 357 31.68 3.10 23.99
N ASN A 358 32.01 4.29 23.47
CA ASN A 358 32.06 5.50 24.27
C ASN A 358 30.67 5.78 24.87
N CYS A 359 30.60 6.17 26.14
CA CYS A 359 29.36 6.56 26.80
C CYS A 359 28.64 7.74 26.10
N GLY A 360 29.37 8.58 25.35
CA GLY A 360 28.81 9.66 24.54
C GLY A 360 28.02 9.17 23.32
N ALA A 361 28.02 7.86 23.05
CA ALA A 361 27.24 7.22 21.99
C ALA A 361 25.78 6.95 22.39
N GLU A 362 25.34 7.40 23.58
CA GLU A 362 23.93 7.36 24.00
C GLU A 362 23.08 8.08 22.95
N ASP A 363 22.14 7.36 22.31
CA ASP A 363 21.33 7.77 21.14
C ASP A 363 22.08 8.01 19.81
N GLN A 364 23.36 7.65 19.70
CA GLN A 364 24.19 7.87 18.50
C GLN A 364 24.89 6.59 18.02
N ILE A 365 24.31 5.41 18.24
CA ILE A 365 24.77 4.16 17.63
C ILE A 365 23.81 3.78 16.52
N VAL A 366 24.34 3.62 15.31
CA VAL A 366 23.60 3.14 14.13
C VAL A 366 24.11 1.75 13.76
N ILE A 367 23.23 0.89 13.28
CA ILE A 367 23.64 -0.38 12.66
C ILE A 367 23.44 -0.27 11.16
N GLU A 368 24.50 -0.52 10.40
CA GLU A 368 24.41 -0.73 8.95
C GLU A 368 24.50 -2.23 8.65
N PHE A 369 23.91 -2.64 7.52
CA PHE A 369 23.92 -4.02 7.07
C PHE A 369 24.42 -4.14 5.63
N GLU A 370 25.22 -5.16 5.38
CA GLU A 370 25.73 -5.48 4.05
C GLU A 370 25.68 -7.00 3.85
N GLN A 371 25.06 -7.44 2.75
CA GLN A 371 25.10 -8.83 2.33
C GLN A 371 25.96 -8.99 1.08
N ILE A 372 26.95 -9.88 1.14
CA ILE A 372 27.78 -10.28 -0.02
C ILE A 372 27.68 -11.79 -0.19
N GLY A 373 26.81 -12.24 -1.10
CA GLY A 373 26.49 -13.65 -1.26
C GLY A 373 25.94 -14.25 0.03
N ASN A 374 26.66 -15.23 0.61
CA ASN A 374 26.29 -15.89 1.87
C ASN A 374 26.90 -15.20 3.10
N ILE A 375 27.58 -14.06 2.96
CA ILE A 375 28.15 -13.31 4.09
C ILE A 375 27.17 -12.21 4.48
N LEU A 376 26.75 -12.20 5.75
CA LEU A 376 25.86 -11.21 6.35
C LEU A 376 26.67 -10.35 7.33
N ARG A 377 26.85 -9.06 7.04
CA ARG A 377 27.64 -8.15 7.88
C ARG A 377 26.75 -7.13 8.57
N PHE A 378 26.95 -6.99 9.87
CA PHE A 378 26.38 -5.91 10.68
C PHE A 378 27.52 -4.98 11.09
N TYR A 379 27.37 -3.68 10.87
CA TYR A 379 28.30 -2.65 11.30
C TYR A 379 27.66 -1.80 12.39
N GLU A 380 28.15 -1.92 13.61
CA GLU A 380 27.77 -1.12 14.77
C GLU A 380 28.63 0.15 14.78
N ILE A 381 28.02 1.28 14.46
CA ILE A 381 28.72 2.54 14.21
C ILE A 381 28.32 3.56 15.26
N ASN A 382 29.29 4.00 16.05
CA ASN A 382 29.13 5.18 16.87
C ASN A 382 29.25 6.43 15.98
N THR A 383 28.14 7.16 15.83
CA THR A 383 28.04 8.42 15.11
C THR A 383 28.19 9.65 16.01
N SER A 384 28.58 9.46 17.28
CA SER A 384 28.75 10.58 18.20
C SER A 384 29.88 11.52 17.80
N ASP A 385 29.57 12.82 17.77
CA ASP A 385 30.55 13.88 17.46
C ASP A 385 31.37 14.30 18.68
N THR A 386 31.00 13.82 19.88
CA THR A 386 31.61 14.23 21.14
C THR A 386 32.30 13.06 21.83
N PRO A 387 33.64 13.04 21.94
CA PRO A 387 34.33 12.05 22.74
C PRO A 387 34.04 12.32 24.22
N ALA A 388 33.20 11.50 24.84
CA ALA A 388 33.09 11.47 26.28
C ALA A 388 34.23 10.62 26.87
N PHE A 389 34.69 10.95 28.08
CA PHE A 389 35.81 10.27 28.75
C PHE A 389 35.34 9.05 29.56
N CYS A 390 34.35 8.31 29.06
CA CYS A 390 33.89 7.05 29.64
C CYS A 390 33.60 6.01 28.54
N MET A 391 33.61 4.74 28.92
CA MET A 391 33.25 3.61 28.07
C MET A 391 32.16 2.82 28.77
N CYS A 392 31.20 2.32 28.01
CA CYS A 392 30.08 1.54 28.53
C CYS A 392 29.71 0.38 27.61
N TYR A 393 28.94 -0.54 28.16
CA TYR A 393 28.30 -1.61 27.39
C TYR A 393 26.90 -1.16 26.95
N PHE A 394 26.55 -1.43 25.70
CA PHE A 394 25.26 -1.17 25.10
C PHE A 394 24.61 -2.47 24.62
N GLU A 395 23.29 -2.51 24.62
CA GLU A 395 22.50 -3.61 24.05
C GLU A 395 21.97 -3.19 22.68
N LEU A 396 22.43 -3.88 21.65
CA LEU A 396 22.11 -3.57 20.25
C LEU A 396 21.27 -4.69 19.64
N SER A 397 20.29 -4.31 18.84
CA SER A 397 19.44 -5.23 18.08
C SER A 397 19.23 -4.68 16.66
N ALA A 398 19.25 -5.56 15.68
CA ALA A 398 18.88 -5.25 14.30
C ALA A 398 18.19 -6.45 13.67
N THR A 399 17.16 -6.20 12.87
CA THR A 399 16.47 -7.24 12.10
C THR A 399 16.67 -7.00 10.62
N VAL A 400 17.07 -8.04 9.92
CA VAL A 400 17.09 -8.07 8.45
C VAL A 400 15.89 -8.89 8.02
N TYR A 401 15.11 -8.36 7.09
CA TYR A 401 13.90 -9.00 6.59
C TYR A 401 14.23 -9.78 5.32
N ASP A 402 13.38 -10.74 5.03
CA ASP A 402 13.39 -11.49 3.78
C ASP A 402 14.72 -12.20 3.47
N ILE A 403 15.49 -12.60 4.48
CA ILE A 403 16.67 -13.44 4.24
C ILE A 403 16.19 -14.87 3.95
N PRO A 404 16.52 -15.45 2.78
CA PRO A 404 16.14 -16.82 2.48
C PRO A 404 16.73 -17.85 3.48
N PRO A 405 16.07 -19.00 3.69
CA PRO A 405 16.68 -20.09 4.43
C PRO A 405 17.98 -20.56 3.76
N GLY A 406 18.99 -20.88 4.55
CA GLY A 406 20.29 -21.26 4.01
C GLY A 406 21.45 -21.22 5.00
N GLU A 407 22.65 -21.54 4.49
CA GLU A 407 23.90 -21.46 5.24
C GLU A 407 24.60 -20.12 4.98
N TYR A 408 24.80 -19.37 6.06
CA TYR A 408 25.40 -18.04 6.01
C TYR A 408 26.58 -17.91 6.97
N VAL A 409 27.45 -16.94 6.69
CA VAL A 409 28.48 -16.47 7.63
C VAL A 409 28.05 -15.09 8.12
N ALA A 410 27.71 -14.99 9.40
CA ALA A 410 27.43 -13.71 10.03
C ALA A 410 28.73 -13.08 10.57
N GLU A 411 28.92 -11.79 10.30
CA GLU A 411 30.02 -10.96 10.80
C GLU A 411 29.45 -9.72 11.49
N ILE A 412 30.00 -9.36 12.64
CA ILE A 412 29.70 -8.10 13.32
C ILE A 412 30.98 -7.29 13.39
N TYR A 413 30.90 -6.02 13.00
CA TYR A 413 31.99 -5.06 13.06
C TYR A 413 31.59 -3.87 13.94
N ALA A 414 32.51 -3.38 14.76
CA ALA A 414 32.34 -2.15 15.53
C ALA A 414 33.20 -1.02 14.93
N VAL A 415 32.63 0.18 14.86
CA VAL A 415 33.28 1.42 14.43
C VAL A 415 33.13 2.45 15.56
N ASP A 416 34.24 2.75 16.24
CA ASP A 416 34.23 3.60 17.44
C ASP A 416 33.97 5.08 17.13
N TYR A 417 34.35 5.54 15.92
CA TYR A 417 34.08 6.89 15.39
C TYR A 417 33.92 6.89 13.88
N PRO A 418 33.17 7.85 13.29
CA PRO A 418 33.04 7.97 11.85
C PRO A 418 34.40 8.11 11.15
N GLY A 419 34.67 7.23 10.18
CA GLY A 419 35.92 7.23 9.40
C GLY A 419 37.06 6.38 9.98
N GLU A 420 36.88 5.74 11.15
CA GLU A 420 37.81 4.72 11.63
C GLU A 420 37.60 3.36 10.92
N PRO A 421 38.66 2.53 10.79
CA PRO A 421 38.52 1.21 10.20
C PRO A 421 37.64 0.29 11.07
N PRO A 422 36.68 -0.45 10.47
CA PRO A 422 35.84 -1.38 11.21
C PRO A 422 36.65 -2.49 11.89
N ARG A 423 36.33 -2.77 13.16
CA ARG A 423 36.95 -3.85 13.95
C ARG A 423 36.00 -5.04 14.03
N LEU A 424 36.45 -6.21 13.59
CA LEU A 424 35.68 -7.45 13.72
C LEU A 424 35.43 -7.77 15.21
N VAL A 425 34.16 -7.95 15.55
CA VAL A 425 33.67 -8.30 16.90
C VAL A 425 33.29 -9.77 16.95
N ASP A 426 32.53 -10.24 15.97
CA ASP A 426 32.09 -11.64 15.88
C ASP A 426 32.10 -12.13 14.44
N ARG A 427 32.37 -13.43 14.27
CA ARG A 427 32.27 -14.13 13.00
C ARG A 427 31.91 -15.58 13.24
N ARG A 428 30.79 -16.04 12.69
CA ARG A 428 30.37 -17.43 12.80
C ARG A 428 29.50 -17.88 11.65
N GLU A 429 29.46 -19.19 11.45
CA GLU A 429 28.48 -19.83 10.57
C GLU A 429 27.13 -19.89 11.30
N ILE A 430 26.07 -19.56 10.57
CA ILE A 430 24.68 -19.63 11.01
C ILE A 430 23.86 -20.38 9.95
N ILE A 431 22.88 -21.13 10.41
CA ILE A 431 21.94 -21.84 9.55
C ILE A 431 20.57 -21.22 9.82
N LEU A 432 19.95 -20.71 8.75
CA LEU A 432 18.61 -20.14 8.78
C LEU A 432 17.65 -21.22 8.26
N GLU A 433 16.80 -21.73 9.15
CA GLU A 433 15.87 -22.84 8.88
C GLU A 433 14.43 -22.39 8.68
#